data_AF-G3GIV7-F1
#
_entry.id   AF-G3GIV7-F1
#
_cell.length_a   1.000
_cell.length_b   1.000
_cell.length_c   1.000
_cell.angle_alpha   90.00
_cell.angle_beta   90.00
_cell.angle_gamma   90.00
#
_symmetry.space_group_name_H-M   'P 1'
#
loop_
_entity.id
_entity.type
_entity.pdbx_description
1 polymer ?
#
loop_
_entity_poly.entity_id
_entity_poly.type
_entity_poly.pdbx_seq_one_letter_code
_entity_poly.pdbx_strand_id
1 'polypeptide(L)'
;MTSHSLNPPLLTTMAIASTALGGWMGLNQTQVRKILAFSSITHLGWMTIIMIYNPKLTLLNFYLYSIMTTTVFMNLNTNKTLKLSTMMTAWTKNPTMN
;
A
#
# COMPACT_ATOMS: atom_id res chain seq x y z
N MET A 1 -11.71 25.33 -11.51
CA MET A 1 -13.04 24.74 -11.26
C MET A 1 -12.87 23.51 -10.39
N THR A 2 -12.82 23.68 -9.07
CA THR A 2 -12.72 22.58 -8.11
C THR A 2 -14.03 22.58 -7.33
N SER A 3 -14.84 21.55 -7.55
CA SER A 3 -16.22 21.46 -7.09
C SER A 3 -16.35 21.57 -5.58
N HIS A 4 -17.38 22.31 -5.16
CA HIS A 4 -17.88 22.46 -3.80
C HIS A 4 -18.57 21.17 -3.31
N SER A 5 -17.87 20.02 -3.37
CA SER A 5 -18.51 18.71 -3.18
C SER A 5 -17.67 17.68 -2.40
N LEU A 6 -16.56 18.08 -1.80
CA LEU A 6 -15.80 17.21 -0.90
C LEU A 6 -16.21 17.54 0.52
N ASN A 7 -17.09 16.73 1.11
CA ASN A 7 -17.47 16.86 2.52
C ASN A 7 -16.31 16.36 3.39
N PRO A 8 -15.53 17.25 4.04
CA PRO A 8 -14.30 16.85 4.73
C PRO A 8 -14.48 15.75 5.80
N PRO A 9 -15.49 15.79 6.70
CA PRO A 9 -15.72 14.73 7.68
C PRO A 9 -16.08 13.37 7.06
N LEU A 10 -16.77 13.35 5.91
CA LEU A 10 -17.06 12.10 5.22
C LEU A 10 -15.76 11.48 4.67
N LEU A 11 -14.91 12.29 4.04
CA LEU A 11 -13.64 11.81 3.50
C LEU A 11 -12.70 11.32 4.59
N THR A 12 -12.59 12.04 5.72
CA THR A 12 -11.75 11.62 6.83
C THR A 12 -12.25 10.34 7.47
N THR A 13 -13.56 10.17 7.65
CA THR A 13 -14.13 8.91 8.19
C THR A 13 -13.91 7.73 7.24
N MET A 14 -14.10 7.90 5.93
CA MET A 14 -13.79 6.86 4.94
C MET A 14 -12.29 6.52 4.91
N ALA A 15 -11.42 7.51 5.04
CA ALA A 15 -9.98 7.31 5.08
C ALA A 15 -9.51 6.56 6.34
N ILE A 16 -10.05 6.93 7.50
CA ILE A 16 -9.76 6.25 8.77
C ILE A 16 -10.28 4.82 8.72
N ALA A 17 -11.49 4.59 8.20
CA ALA A 17 -12.03 3.25 8.02
C ALA A 17 -11.15 2.41 7.07
N SER A 18 -10.70 2.99 5.96
CA SER A 18 -9.83 2.32 4.98
C SER A 18 -8.46 1.94 5.56
N THR A 19 -7.82 2.86 6.28
CA THR A 19 -6.53 2.62 6.95
C THR A 19 -6.65 1.59 8.08
N ALA A 20 -7.70 1.66 8.90
CA ALA A 20 -7.94 0.71 9.98
C ALA A 20 -8.24 -0.70 9.45
N LEU A 21 -9.16 -0.83 8.48
CA LEU A 21 -9.52 -2.12 7.89
C LEU A 21 -8.37 -2.74 7.10
N GLY A 22 -7.64 -1.93 6.32
CA GLY A 22 -6.47 -2.41 5.58
C GLY A 22 -5.35 -2.88 6.53
N GLY A 23 -5.11 -2.17 7.63
CA GLY A 23 -4.14 -2.56 8.65
C GLY A 23 -4.52 -3.87 9.34
N TRP A 24 -5.77 -3.96 9.83
CA TRP A 24 -6.24 -5.14 10.57
C TRP A 24 -6.32 -6.38 9.68
N MET A 25 -6.87 -6.24 8.47
CA MET A 25 -7.07 -7.37 7.57
C MET A 25 -5.76 -7.85 6.92
N GLY A 26 -4.73 -7.01 6.85
CA GLY A 26 -3.40 -7.37 6.38
C GLY A 26 -2.63 -8.31 7.33
N LEU A 27 -2.82 -8.18 8.65
CA LEU A 27 -2.05 -8.93 9.65
C LEU A 27 -2.31 -10.44 9.60
N ASN A 28 -3.52 -10.86 9.24
CA ASN A 28 -3.92 -12.27 9.26
C ASN A 28 -3.77 -12.98 7.89
N GLN A 29 -2.97 -12.43 6.98
CA GLN A 29 -2.80 -13.01 5.63
C GLN A 29 -1.41 -13.63 5.47
N THR A 30 -1.39 -14.86 4.94
CA THR A 30 -0.14 -15.59 4.64
C THR A 30 0.27 -15.48 3.16
N GLN A 31 -0.65 -15.02 2.30
CA GLN A 31 -0.43 -14.84 0.86
C GLN A 31 0.08 -13.43 0.60
N VAL A 32 1.26 -13.32 0.00
CA VAL A 32 1.93 -12.01 -0.17
C VAL A 32 1.11 -11.08 -1.06
N ARG A 33 0.42 -11.62 -2.08
CA ARG A 33 -0.49 -10.84 -2.94
C ARG A 33 -1.63 -10.18 -2.16
N LYS A 34 -2.18 -10.86 -1.14
CA LYS A 34 -3.25 -10.30 -0.30
C LYS A 34 -2.71 -9.22 0.62
N ILE A 35 -1.53 -9.43 1.21
CA ILE A 35 -0.84 -8.42 2.03
C ILE A 35 -0.61 -7.14 1.21
N LEU A 36 -0.14 -7.26 -0.03
CA LEU A 36 0.06 -6.12 -0.93
C LEU A 36 -1.26 -5.40 -1.25
N ALA A 37 -2.35 -6.14 -1.50
CA ALA A 37 -3.66 -5.53 -1.70
C ALA A 37 -4.11 -4.73 -0.47
N PHE A 38 -3.96 -5.27 0.74
CA PHE A 38 -4.29 -4.54 1.98
C PHE A 38 -3.40 -3.33 2.21
N SER A 39 -2.11 -3.39 1.84
CA SER A 39 -1.23 -2.23 1.85
C SER A 39 -1.69 -1.12 0.88
N SER A 40 -2.29 -1.48 -0.25
CA SER A 40 -2.82 -0.48 -1.19
C SER A 40 -4.04 0.23 -0.63
N ILE A 41 -4.90 -0.49 0.09
CA ILE A 41 -6.07 0.07 0.76
C ILE A 41 -5.62 1.10 1.81
N THR A 42 -4.62 0.79 2.64
CA THR A 42 -4.13 1.74 3.64
C THR A 42 -3.46 2.97 3.03
N HIS A 43 -2.63 2.80 1.99
CA HIS A 43 -1.99 3.93 1.33
C HIS A 43 -3.03 4.84 0.64
N LEU A 44 -4.03 4.27 -0.04
CA LEU A 44 -5.12 5.06 -0.62
C LEU A 44 -5.90 5.83 0.44
N GLY A 45 -6.13 5.24 1.62
CA GLY A 45 -6.74 5.95 2.75
C GLY A 45 -5.91 7.15 3.23
N TRP A 46 -4.58 7.06 3.26
CA TRP A 46 -3.74 8.23 3.57
C TRP A 46 -3.79 9.31 2.48
N MET A 47 -3.89 8.89 1.22
CA MET A 47 -3.93 9.80 0.09
C MET A 47 -5.24 10.60 0.05
N THR A 48 -6.36 9.99 0.43
CA THR A 48 -7.66 10.67 0.50
C THR A 48 -7.69 11.75 1.59
N ILE A 49 -7.00 11.58 2.72
CA ILE A 49 -6.86 12.62 3.75
C ILE A 49 -6.04 13.80 3.21
N ILE A 50 -4.88 13.51 2.63
CA ILE A 50 -3.94 14.55 2.16
C ILE A 50 -4.54 15.36 1.00
N MET A 51 -5.47 14.79 0.23
CA MET A 51 -6.14 15.44 -0.90
C MET A 51 -6.90 16.70 -0.50
N ILE A 52 -7.45 16.73 0.71
CA ILE A 52 -8.19 17.89 1.25
C ILE A 52 -7.22 19.05 1.54
N TYR A 53 -6.00 18.75 2.00
CA TYR A 53 -5.03 19.75 2.39
C TYR A 53 -4.22 20.27 1.21
N ASN A 54 -3.64 19.37 0.42
CA ASN A 54 -2.85 19.74 -0.75
C ASN A 54 -2.78 18.60 -1.78
N PRO A 55 -3.41 18.77 -2.96
CA PRO A 55 -3.39 17.75 -4.01
C PRO A 55 -1.99 17.53 -4.63
N LYS A 56 -1.03 18.44 -4.45
CA LYS A 56 0.35 18.18 -4.90
C LYS A 56 1.05 17.13 -4.04
N LEU A 57 0.78 17.12 -2.73
CA LEU A 57 1.33 16.12 -1.81
C LEU A 57 0.75 14.72 -2.07
N THR A 58 -0.51 14.62 -2.50
CA THR A 58 -1.10 13.32 -2.87
C THR A 58 -0.45 12.72 -4.10
N LEU A 59 -0.16 13.53 -5.12
CA LEU A 59 0.56 13.08 -6.32
C LEU A 59 1.95 12.56 -5.97
N LEU A 60 2.68 13.26 -5.10
CA LEU A 60 4.00 12.81 -4.64
C LEU A 60 3.89 11.45 -3.94
N ASN A 61 2.94 11.29 -3.03
CA ASN A 61 2.71 10.03 -2.33
C ASN A 61 2.33 8.90 -3.31
N PHE A 62 1.57 9.22 -4.37
CA PHE A 62 1.22 8.25 -5.42
C PHE A 62 2.44 7.75 -6.17
N TYR A 63 3.33 8.66 -6.58
CA TYR A 63 4.56 8.26 -7.26
C TYR A 63 5.43 7.38 -6.37
N LEU A 64 5.66 7.79 -5.12
CA LEU A 64 6.44 7.00 -4.16
C LEU A 64 5.83 5.61 -3.95
N TYR A 65 4.52 5.53 -3.73
CA TYR A 65 3.82 4.26 -3.54
C TYR A 65 3.92 3.36 -4.79
N SER A 66 3.77 3.92 -6.00
CA SER A 66 3.90 3.16 -7.25
C SER A 66 5.30 2.58 -7.45
N ILE A 67 6.35 3.34 -7.12
CA ILE A 67 7.74 2.88 -7.23
C ILE A 67 8.02 1.78 -6.18
N MET A 68 7.57 1.96 -4.94
CA MET A 68 7.76 0.96 -3.88
C MET A 68 7.01 -0.34 -4.19
N THR A 69 5.78 -0.27 -4.68
CA THR A 69 5.01 -1.48 -5.02
C THR A 69 5.56 -2.21 -6.23
N THR A 70 6.01 -1.49 -7.26
CA THR A 70 6.63 -2.12 -8.44
C THR A 70 7.92 -2.84 -8.08
N THR A 71 8.80 -2.22 -7.29
CA THR A 71 10.05 -2.87 -6.84
C THR A 71 9.78 -4.14 -6.03
N VAL A 72 8.82 -4.11 -5.10
CA VAL A 72 8.42 -5.30 -4.34
C VAL A 72 7.82 -6.37 -5.25
N PHE A 73 6.97 -5.98 -6.21
CA PHE A 73 6.36 -6.93 -7.14
C PHE A 73 7.39 -7.59 -8.06
N MET A 74 8.38 -6.83 -8.54
CA MET A 74 9.51 -7.36 -9.30
C MET A 74 10.30 -8.37 -8.45
N ASN A 75 10.65 -8.05 -7.20
CA ASN A 75 11.42 -8.94 -6.34
C ASN A 75 10.67 -10.24 -6.00
N LEU A 76 9.35 -10.18 -5.80
CA LEU A 76 8.54 -11.38 -5.59
C LEU A 76 8.47 -12.24 -6.85
N ASN A 77 8.44 -11.61 -8.03
CA ASN A 77 8.41 -12.30 -9.31
C ASN A 77 9.75 -13.00 -9.63
N THR A 78 10.88 -12.34 -9.37
CA THR A 78 12.22 -12.94 -9.56
C THR A 78 12.44 -14.15 -8.65
N ASN A 79 11.99 -14.07 -7.39
CA ASN A 79 12.12 -15.16 -6.42
C ASN A 79 11.01 -16.22 -6.52
N LYS A 80 9.96 -15.98 -7.33
CA LYS A 80 8.75 -16.83 -7.46
C LYS A 80 8.07 -17.13 -6.10
N THR A 81 8.04 -16.15 -5.19
CA THR A 81 7.51 -16.32 -3.83
C THR A 81 6.06 -15.86 -3.75
N LEU A 82 5.14 -16.78 -3.49
CA LEU A 82 3.69 -16.49 -3.34
C LEU A 82 3.24 -16.45 -1.88
N LYS A 83 3.91 -17.20 -1.00
CA LYS A 83 3.60 -17.33 0.43
C LYS A 83 4.67 -16.66 1.29
N LEU A 84 4.27 -16.18 2.47
CA LEU A 84 5.19 -15.56 3.43
C LEU A 84 6.33 -16.51 3.85
N SER A 85 6.04 -17.79 4.05
CA SER A 85 7.06 -18.79 4.39
C SER A 85 8.14 -18.96 3.32
N THR A 86 7.76 -18.93 2.04
CA THR A 86 8.71 -19.00 0.91
C THR A 86 9.52 -17.73 0.73
N MET A 87 9.02 -16.58 1.21
CA MET A 87 9.77 -15.34 1.23
C MET A 87 10.84 -15.36 2.34
N MET A 88 10.56 -15.93 3.50
CA MET A 88 11.55 -16.05 4.59
C MET A 88 12.76 -16.90 4.21
N THR A 89 12.59 -17.88 3.32
CA THR A 89 13.68 -18.70 2.79
C THR A 89 14.32 -18.12 1.52
N ALA A 90 13.90 -16.96 1.02
CA ALA A 90 14.41 -16.40 -0.24
C ALA A 90 15.88 -15.96 -0.14
N TRP A 91 16.36 -15.54 1.04
CA TRP A 91 17.76 -15.15 1.26
C TRP A 91 18.72 -16.27 0.84
N THR A 92 18.43 -17.54 1.14
CA THR A 92 19.34 -18.64 0.80
C THR A 92 19.46 -18.86 -0.70
N LYS A 93 18.46 -18.42 -1.47
CA LYS A 93 18.41 -18.58 -2.93
C LYS A 93 18.99 -17.38 -3.67
N ASN A 94 18.88 -16.19 -3.11
CA ASN A 94 19.39 -14.96 -3.70
C ASN A 94 19.89 -14.04 -2.57
N PRO A 95 21.13 -14.24 -2.09
CA PRO A 95 21.64 -13.47 -0.96
C PRO A 95 21.66 -11.98 -1.31
N THR A 96 21.24 -11.14 -0.38
CA THR A 96 21.36 -9.69 -0.51
C THR A 96 22.83 -9.36 -0.63
N MET A 97 23.27 -8.92 -1.81
CA MET A 97 24.64 -8.44 -2.00
C MET A 97 24.83 -7.22 -1.09
N ASN A 98 25.81 -7.32 -0.19
CA ASN A 98 26.20 -6.28 0.76
C ASN A 98 26.87 -5.10 0.06
#